data_AF-A0A3C1DIU9-F1
#
_entry.id   AF-A0A3C1DIU9-F1
#
_cell.length_a   1.000
_cell.length_b   1.000
_cell.length_c   1.000
_cell.angle_alpha   90.00
_cell.angle_beta   90.00
_cell.angle_gamma   90.00
#
_symmetry.space_group_name_H-M   'P 1'
#
loop_
_entity.id
_entity.type
_entity.pdbx_description
1 polymer ?
#
loop_
_entity_poly.entity_id
_entity_poly.type
_entity_poly.pdbx_seq_one_letter_code
_entity_poly.pdbx_strand_id
1 'polypeptide(L)'
;SEHLSNSRDNLVWRAATALAQYADVALDVELAVKKKIPLSGGMAGGSADAAAALVACDALWRIGLGREELDVLAARLGADVTFALHGGTAIGTGRGERLTPALISGQYHWVFAVSDEGLSTPAVYAECDRLREGRPVSTPSVA
;
A
#
# COMPACT_ATOMS: atom_id res chain seq x y z
N SER A 1 -4.23 18.29 8.49
CA SER A 1 -4.38 17.01 9.21
C SER A 1 -5.81 16.60 8.97
N GLU A 2 -6.03 15.40 8.46
CA GLU A 2 -7.38 14.88 8.26
C GLU A 2 -7.69 13.96 9.44
N HIS A 3 -8.79 14.23 10.15
CA HIS A 3 -9.34 13.28 11.11
C HIS A 3 -10.02 12.17 10.33
N LEU A 4 -9.57 10.94 10.56
CA LEU A 4 -10.08 9.79 9.86
C LEU A 4 -11.45 9.43 10.44
N SER A 5 -12.43 9.20 9.57
CA SER A 5 -13.68 8.58 10.01
C SER A 5 -13.39 7.14 10.44
N ASN A 6 -14.05 6.68 11.51
CA ASN A 6 -14.05 5.27 11.95
C ASN A 6 -14.81 4.35 10.97
N SER A 7 -14.83 4.71 9.68
CA SER A 7 -15.49 3.96 8.62
C SER A 7 -14.70 2.69 8.30
N ARG A 8 -15.42 1.61 8.01
CA ARG A 8 -14.85 0.33 7.57
C ARG A 8 -14.09 0.45 6.24
N ASP A 9 -14.30 1.51 5.47
CA ASP A 9 -13.61 1.71 4.19
C ASP A 9 -12.21 2.35 4.36
N ASN A 10 -11.93 2.93 5.53
CA ASN A 10 -10.65 3.59 5.77
C ASN A 10 -9.56 2.57 6.11
N LEU A 11 -8.57 2.45 5.23
CA LEU A 11 -7.50 1.46 5.37
C LEU A 11 -6.65 1.64 6.64
N VAL A 12 -6.50 2.88 7.12
CA VAL A 12 -5.80 3.19 8.38
C VAL A 12 -6.59 2.67 9.58
N TRP A 13 -7.91 2.91 9.60
CA TRP A 13 -8.78 2.42 10.67
C TRP A 13 -8.84 0.88 10.68
N ARG A 14 -8.90 0.27 9.49
CA ARG A 14 -8.82 -1.20 9.32
C ARG A 14 -7.50 -1.76 9.86
N ALA A 15 -6.38 -1.08 9.62
CA ALA A 15 -5.07 -1.50 10.14
C ALA A 15 -5.04 -1.51 11.67
N ALA A 16 -5.44 -0.41 12.31
CA ALA A 16 -5.50 -0.33 13.76
C ALA A 16 -6.47 -1.36 14.36
N THR A 17 -7.64 -1.55 13.74
CA THR A 17 -8.62 -2.56 14.16
C THR A 17 -8.07 -3.98 14.06
N ALA A 18 -7.41 -4.31 12.94
CA ALA A 18 -6.84 -5.64 12.72
C ALA A 18 -5.75 -5.96 13.74
N LEU A 19 -4.91 -4.97 14.07
CA LEU A 19 -3.88 -5.14 15.10
C LEU A 19 -4.48 -5.27 16.50
N ALA A 20 -5.46 -4.42 16.85
CA ALA A 20 -6.14 -4.50 18.15
C ALA A 20 -6.79 -5.87 18.38
N GLN A 21 -7.44 -6.41 17.35
CA GLN A 21 -8.02 -7.75 17.36
C GLN A 21 -6.96 -8.85 17.46
N TYR A 22 -5.82 -8.69 16.77
CA TYR A 22 -4.74 -9.66 16.80
C TYR A 22 -4.11 -9.76 18.20
N ALA A 23 -3.91 -8.63 18.86
CA ALA A 23 -3.27 -8.55 20.18
C ALA A 23 -4.24 -8.61 21.37
N ASP A 24 -5.54 -8.75 21.12
CA ASP A 24 -6.61 -8.72 22.13
C ASP A 24 -6.55 -7.48 23.04
N VAL A 25 -6.39 -6.31 22.42
CA VAL A 25 -6.36 -5.01 23.11
C VAL A 25 -7.54 -4.13 22.69
N ALA A 26 -7.92 -3.19 23.56
CA ALA A 26 -8.95 -2.21 23.24
C ALA A 26 -8.48 -1.27 22.12
N LEU A 27 -9.35 -1.04 21.12
CA LEU A 27 -9.13 -0.04 20.07
C LEU A 27 -9.40 1.37 20.60
N ASP A 28 -8.55 1.84 21.52
CA ASP A 28 -8.64 3.16 22.17
C ASP A 28 -7.52 4.07 21.67
N VAL A 29 -7.69 4.57 20.44
CA VAL A 29 -6.71 5.41 19.76
C VAL A 29 -7.39 6.49 18.92
N GLU A 30 -6.74 7.65 18.86
CA GLU A 30 -7.04 8.69 17.89
C GLU A 30 -5.96 8.69 16.79
N LEU A 31 -6.39 8.62 15.53
CA LEU A 31 -5.48 8.58 14.38
C LEU A 31 -5.67 9.84 13.53
N ALA A 32 -4.59 10.60 13.37
CA ALA A 32 -4.53 11.77 12.52
C ALA A 32 -3.45 11.60 11.45
N VAL A 33 -3.84 11.71 10.17
CA VAL A 33 -2.91 11.58 9.05
C VAL A 33 -2.61 12.95 8.46
N LYS A 34 -1.32 13.24 8.30
CA LYS A 34 -0.83 14.39 7.54
C LYS A 34 -0.50 13.95 6.12
N LYS A 35 -1.48 14.09 5.23
CA LYS A 35 -1.33 13.73 3.81
C LYS A 35 -0.30 14.65 3.15
N LYS A 36 0.81 14.06 2.71
CA LYS A 36 1.82 14.70 1.86
C LYS A 36 1.95 14.02 0.49
N ILE A 37 1.52 12.77 0.39
CA ILE A 37 1.44 12.04 -0.87
C ILE A 37 0.16 12.52 -1.58
N PRO A 38 0.27 13.08 -2.80
CA PRO A 38 -0.88 13.52 -3.57
C PRO A 38 -1.94 12.42 -3.71
N LEU A 39 -3.19 12.80 -3.43
CA LEU A 39 -4.35 11.94 -3.67
C LEU A 39 -4.50 11.76 -5.20
N SER A 40 -4.82 10.54 -5.65
CA SER A 40 -5.08 10.20 -7.06
C SER A 40 -3.86 10.02 -8.00
N GLY A 41 -2.62 10.15 -7.53
CA GLY A 41 -1.44 9.97 -8.38
C GLY A 41 -0.98 8.51 -8.59
N GLY A 42 -1.76 7.51 -8.17
CA GLY A 42 -1.35 6.09 -8.24
C GLY A 42 -0.16 5.72 -7.34
N MET A 43 0.19 6.57 -6.36
CA MET A 43 1.38 6.41 -5.51
C MET A 43 1.12 5.61 -4.21
N ALA A 44 0.01 4.87 -4.13
CA ALA A 44 -0.35 4.02 -2.99
C ALA A 44 -0.33 4.72 -1.61
N GLY A 45 -0.62 6.04 -1.56
CA GLY A 45 -0.52 6.82 -0.32
C GLY A 45 -1.41 6.30 0.83
N GLY A 46 -2.62 5.80 0.52
CA GLY A 46 -3.49 5.18 1.54
C GLY A 46 -2.93 3.88 2.11
N SER A 47 -2.23 3.09 1.30
CA SER A 47 -1.56 1.87 1.73
C SER A 47 -0.35 2.17 2.61
N ALA A 48 0.40 3.23 2.30
CA ALA A 48 1.47 3.73 3.15
C ALA A 48 0.98 4.21 4.51
N ASP A 49 -0.15 4.95 4.54
CA ASP A 49 -0.74 5.38 5.80
C ASP A 49 -1.19 4.19 6.67
N ALA A 50 -1.74 3.13 6.05
CA ALA A 50 -2.15 1.93 6.76
C ALA A 50 -0.97 1.13 7.33
N ALA A 51 0.12 0.99 6.56
CA ALA A 51 1.35 0.38 7.05
C ALA A 51 1.94 1.16 8.23
N ALA A 52 1.95 2.50 8.14
CA ALA A 52 2.39 3.36 9.22
C ALA A 52 1.51 3.22 10.48
N ALA A 53 0.19 3.03 10.31
CA ALA A 53 -0.72 2.80 11.41
C ALA A 53 -0.46 1.47 12.13
N LEU A 54 -0.15 0.39 11.41
CA LEU A 54 0.27 -0.88 12.02
C LEU A 54 1.49 -0.68 12.93
N VAL A 55 2.54 -0.04 12.41
CA VAL A 55 3.79 0.20 13.15
C VAL A 55 3.56 1.14 14.33
N ALA A 56 2.79 2.21 14.15
CA ALA A 56 2.52 3.19 15.19
C ALA A 56 1.67 2.59 16.33
N CYS A 57 0.63 1.83 16.00
CA CYS A 57 -0.22 1.17 17.00
C CYS A 57 0.51 0.03 17.72
N ASP A 58 1.35 -0.75 17.03
CA ASP A 58 2.19 -1.79 17.66
C ASP A 58 3.11 -1.17 18.72
N ALA A 59 3.75 -0.06 18.38
CA ALA A 59 4.59 0.70 19.30
C ALA A 59 3.79 1.34 20.45
N LEU A 60 2.63 1.94 20.15
CA LEU A 60 1.78 2.61 21.14
C LEU A 60 1.25 1.64 22.19
N TRP A 61 0.75 0.49 21.75
CA TRP A 61 0.21 -0.56 22.61
C TRP A 61 1.29 -1.48 23.17
N ARG A 62 2.56 -1.30 22.75
CA ARG A 62 3.73 -2.07 23.20
C ARG A 62 3.55 -3.58 22.98
N ILE A 63 2.95 -3.95 21.84
CA ILE A 63 2.71 -5.35 21.50
C ILE A 63 4.05 -6.02 21.13
N GLY A 64 4.89 -5.32 20.36
CA GLY A 64 6.25 -5.74 20.06
C GLY A 64 6.32 -6.81 18.98
N LEU A 65 5.45 -6.71 17.96
CA LEU A 65 5.40 -7.66 16.86
C LEU A 65 6.68 -7.64 16.03
N GLY A 66 7.10 -8.83 15.62
CA GLY A 66 8.14 -9.02 14.62
C GLY A 66 7.67 -8.62 13.22
N ARG A 67 8.63 -8.46 12.31
CA ARG A 67 8.40 -8.15 10.89
C ARG A 67 7.42 -9.14 10.24
N GLU A 68 7.58 -10.43 10.52
CA GLU A 68 6.74 -11.50 9.95
C GLU A 68 5.27 -11.39 10.39
N GLU A 69 5.03 -11.03 11.65
CA GLU A 69 3.67 -10.88 12.19
C GLU A 69 2.99 -9.64 11.61
N LEU A 70 3.74 -8.53 11.49
CA LEU A 70 3.25 -7.32 10.81
C LEU A 70 2.95 -7.58 9.33
N ASP A 71 3.75 -8.42 8.66
CA ASP A 71 3.51 -8.81 7.26
C ASP A 71 2.21 -9.59 7.09
N VAL A 72 1.90 -10.51 8.02
CA VAL A 72 0.61 -11.24 8.02
C VAL A 72 -0.56 -10.28 8.12
N LEU A 73 -0.47 -9.24 8.96
CA LEU A 73 -1.52 -8.23 9.08
C LEU A 73 -1.59 -7.33 7.84
N ALA A 74 -0.45 -6.88 7.31
CA ALA A 74 -0.39 -6.05 6.12
C ALA A 74 -0.96 -6.76 4.88
N ALA A 75 -0.66 -8.04 4.69
CA ALA A 75 -1.15 -8.83 3.57
C ALA A 75 -2.69 -8.94 3.54
N ARG A 76 -3.36 -8.92 4.71
CA ARG A 76 -4.83 -8.90 4.80
C ARG A 76 -5.44 -7.57 4.39
N LEU A 77 -4.67 -6.49 4.46
CA LEU A 77 -5.11 -5.14 4.09
C LEU A 77 -4.89 -4.87 2.60
N GLY A 78 -3.79 -5.39 2.03
CA GLY A 78 -3.52 -5.38 0.60
C GLY A 78 -2.02 -5.43 0.29
N ALA A 79 -1.69 -5.85 -0.93
CA ALA A 79 -0.31 -5.99 -1.40
C ALA A 79 0.53 -4.69 -1.27
N ASP A 80 -0.07 -3.55 -1.60
CA ASP A 80 0.58 -2.25 -1.48
C ASP A 80 0.88 -1.87 -0.02
N VAL A 81 0.14 -2.41 0.96
CA VAL A 81 0.41 -2.19 2.38
C VAL A 81 1.64 -2.98 2.81
N THR A 82 1.77 -4.24 2.35
CA THR A 82 2.98 -5.04 2.56
C THR A 82 4.20 -4.36 1.94
N PHE A 83 4.07 -3.85 0.71
CA PHE A 83 5.16 -3.11 0.07
C PHE A 83 5.56 -1.87 0.87
N ALA A 84 4.57 -1.08 1.32
CA ALA A 84 4.85 0.12 2.10
C ALA A 84 5.46 -0.17 3.48
N LEU A 85 5.10 -1.30 4.11
CA LEU A 85 5.70 -1.76 5.35
C LEU A 85 7.19 -2.13 5.16
N HIS A 86 7.53 -2.66 3.99
CA HIS A 86 8.91 -3.05 3.68
C HIS A 86 9.78 -1.90 3.22
N GLY A 87 9.23 -1.01 2.39
CA GLY A 87 9.98 0.03 1.70
C GLY A 87 11.03 -0.51 0.73
N GLY A 88 11.93 0.38 0.30
CA GLY A 88 12.99 0.03 -0.64
C GLY A 88 12.49 -0.20 -2.06
N THR A 89 13.05 -1.20 -2.74
CA THR A 89 12.61 -1.60 -4.08
C THR A 89 12.35 -3.09 -4.13
N ALA A 90 11.27 -3.48 -4.78
CA ALA A 90 10.86 -4.86 -4.91
C ALA A 90 10.26 -5.12 -6.30
N ILE A 91 10.38 -6.36 -6.74
CA ILE A 91 9.66 -6.89 -7.89
C ILE A 91 8.34 -7.47 -7.38
N GLY A 92 7.23 -6.89 -7.82
CA GLY A 92 5.90 -7.45 -7.62
C GLY A 92 5.56 -8.41 -8.76
N THR A 93 5.16 -9.64 -8.42
CA THR A 93 4.65 -10.63 -9.38
C THR A 93 3.16 -10.91 -9.13
N GLY A 94 2.47 -11.48 -10.14
CA GLY A 94 1.02 -11.66 -10.10
C GLY A 94 0.29 -10.32 -10.29
N ARG A 95 -0.58 -9.96 -9.34
CA ARG A 95 -1.21 -8.64 -9.18
C ARG A 95 -0.45 -7.73 -8.20
N GLY A 96 0.78 -8.08 -7.85
CA GLY A 96 1.62 -7.37 -6.88
C GLY A 96 1.62 -8.01 -5.49
N GLU A 97 0.86 -9.09 -5.27
CA GLU A 97 0.76 -9.77 -3.97
C GLU A 97 2.03 -10.53 -3.54
N ARG A 98 2.92 -10.82 -4.48
CA ARG A 98 4.20 -11.48 -4.23
C ARG A 98 5.33 -10.50 -4.48
N LEU A 99 5.95 -10.04 -3.40
CA LEU A 99 7.05 -9.09 -3.43
C LEU A 99 8.37 -9.83 -3.21
N THR A 100 9.35 -9.57 -4.09
CA THR A 100 10.73 -10.02 -3.92
C THR A 100 11.64 -8.79 -3.89
N PRO A 101 12.44 -8.58 -2.84
CA PRO A 101 13.35 -7.44 -2.77
C PRO A 101 14.29 -7.40 -3.97
N ALA A 102 14.42 -6.22 -4.58
CA ALA A 102 15.36 -5.96 -5.66
C ALA A 102 16.60 -5.26 -5.09
N LEU A 103 17.77 -5.86 -5.27
CA LEU A 103 19.03 -5.22 -4.90
C LEU A 103 19.37 -4.16 -5.95
N ILE A 104 19.17 -2.90 -5.59
CA ILE A 104 19.50 -1.75 -6.43
C ILE A 104 20.64 -0.98 -5.76
N SER A 105 21.62 -0.56 -6.55
CA SER A 105 22.76 0.24 -6.11
C SER A 105 22.74 1.64 -6.75
N GLY A 106 23.22 2.64 -6.01
CA GLY A 106 23.30 4.02 -6.48
C GLY A 106 22.17 4.93 -5.99
N GLN A 107 22.32 6.23 -6.26
CA GLN A 107 21.33 7.25 -5.95
C GLN A 107 20.55 7.60 -7.22
N TYR A 108 19.22 7.63 -7.10
CA TYR A 108 18.32 8.01 -8.18
C TYR A 108 17.58 9.28 -7.80
N HIS A 109 17.39 10.16 -8.79
CA HIS A 109 16.65 11.41 -8.62
C HIS A 109 15.42 11.37 -9.51
N TRP A 110 14.27 11.74 -8.93
CA TRP A 110 12.97 11.65 -9.60
C TRP A 110 12.28 13.01 -9.56
N VAL A 111 11.56 13.32 -10.64
CA VAL A 111 10.63 14.46 -10.70
C VAL A 111 9.26 13.91 -11.02
N PHE A 112 8.29 14.21 -10.15
CA PHE A 112 6.90 13.81 -10.34
C PHE A 112 6.13 14.96 -10.98
N ALA A 113 5.68 14.76 -12.21
CA ALA A 113 4.74 15.65 -12.89
C ALA A 113 3.33 15.04 -12.75
N VAL A 114 2.52 15.62 -11.86
CA VAL A 114 1.17 15.11 -11.56
C VAL A 114 0.16 15.95 -12.33
N SER A 115 -0.83 15.28 -12.94
CA SER A 115 -1.98 15.93 -13.57
C SER A 115 -3.09 16.14 -12.55
N ASP A 116 -3.79 17.27 -12.63
CA ASP A 116 -4.99 17.54 -11.82
C ASP A 116 -6.18 16.65 -12.25
N GLU A 117 -6.15 16.13 -13.49
CA GLU A 117 -7.13 15.18 -14.00
C GLU A 117 -6.64 13.74 -13.80
N GLY A 118 -7.45 12.93 -13.12
CA GLY A 118 -7.24 11.49 -12.96
C GLY A 118 -7.96 10.68 -14.04
N LEU A 119 -7.33 9.62 -14.53
CA LEU A 119 -7.98 8.63 -15.40
C LEU A 119 -8.52 7.47 -14.56
N SER A 120 -9.72 7.00 -14.87
CA SER A 120 -10.26 5.82 -14.19
C SER A 120 -9.49 4.57 -14.62
N THR A 121 -9.05 3.75 -13.65
CA THR A 121 -8.37 2.48 -13.92
C THR A 121 -9.12 1.60 -14.93
N PRO A 122 -10.46 1.41 -14.83
CA PRO A 122 -11.20 0.61 -15.82
C PRO A 122 -11.14 1.18 -17.24
N ALA A 123 -11.25 2.51 -17.40
CA ALA A 123 -11.17 3.15 -18.72
C ALA A 123 -9.78 2.99 -19.34
N VAL A 124 -8.72 3.12 -18.53
CA VAL A 124 -7.34 2.92 -18.99
C VAL A 124 -7.14 1.48 -19.47
N TYR A 125 -7.62 0.47 -18.72
CA TYR A 125 -7.53 -0.93 -19.15
C TYR A 125 -8.31 -1.20 -20.44
N ALA A 126 -9.56 -0.73 -20.54
CA ALA A 126 -10.39 -0.90 -21.73
C ALA A 126 -9.73 -0.28 -22.98
N GLU A 127 -9.15 0.91 -22.84
CA GLU A 127 -8.43 1.56 -23.92
C GLU A 127 -7.12 0.83 -24.27
N CYS A 128 -6.42 0.28 -23.27
CA CYS A 128 -5.24 -0.55 -23.51
C CYS A 128 -5.58 -1.81 -24.31
N ASP A 129 -6.69 -2.47 -23.97
CA ASP A 129 -7.17 -3.67 -24.68
C ASP A 129 -7.51 -3.34 -26.14
N ARG A 130 -8.24 -2.23 -26.37
CA ARG A 130 -8.56 -1.73 -27.71
C ARG A 130 -7.31 -1.45 -28.54
N LEU A 131 -6.28 -0.82 -27.97
CA LEU A 131 -5.03 -0.50 -28.66
C LEU A 131 -4.16 -1.73 -28.95
N ARG A 132 -4.35 -2.82 -28.18
CA ARG A 132 -3.61 -4.08 -28.32
C ARG A 132 -4.33 -5.12 -29.17
N GLU A 133 -5.54 -4.83 -29.62
CA GLU A 133 -6.32 -5.72 -30.48
C GLU A 133 -5.50 -6.16 -31.71
N GLY A 134 -5.47 -7.48 -31.97
CA GLY A 134 -4.71 -8.07 -33.07
C GLY A 134 -3.19 -8.19 -32.86
N ARG A 135 -2.64 -7.78 -31.71
CA ARG A 135 -1.21 -7.95 -31.41
C ARG A 135 -0.96 -9.22 -30.57
N PRO A 136 0.00 -10.08 -30.95
CA PRO A 136 0.42 -11.18 -30.08
C PRO A 136 1.12 -10.61 -28.84
N VAL A 137 0.55 -10.86 -27.66
CA VAL A 137 1.16 -10.52 -26.37
C VAL A 137 1.79 -11.79 -25.80
N SER A 138 3.11 -11.82 -25.68
CA SER A 138 3.80 -12.95 -25.05
C SER A 138 3.53 -12.95 -23.55
N THR A 139 3.40 -14.15 -22.96
CA THR A 139 3.32 -14.30 -21.52
C THR A 139 4.57 -13.73 -20.87
N PRO A 140 4.45 -12.80 -19.89
CA PRO A 140 5.63 -12.30 -19.19
C PRO A 140 6.31 -13.44 -18.44
N SER A 141 7.62 -13.57 -18.61
CA SER A 141 8.48 -14.51 -17.89
C SER A 141 9.43 -13.72 -17.01
N VAL A 142 9.54 -14.10 -15.73
CA VAL A 142 10.61 -13.62 -14.85
C VAL A 142 11.72 -14.66 -14.91
N ALA A 143 12.88 -14.28 -15.44
CA ALA A 143 14.09 -15.11 -15.47
C ALA A 143 14.86 -14.98 -14.15
#